data_AF-A0A8C3S560-F1
#
_entry.id   AF-A0A8C3S560-F1
#
_cell.length_a   1.000
_cell.length_b   1.000
_cell.length_c   1.000
_cell.angle_alpha   90.00
_cell.angle_beta   90.00
_cell.angle_gamma   90.00
#
_symmetry.space_group_name_H-M   'P 1'
#
loop_
_entity.id
_entity.type
_entity.pdbx_description
1 polymer ?
#
loop_
_entity_poly.entity_id
_entity_poly.type
_entity_poly.pdbx_seq_one_letter_code
_entity_poly.pdbx_strand_id
1 'polypeptide(L)'
;LDIGGTLVKLVYFEPKDITAEEEEEEVENLKSIRKYLTSNVAYGSTGIRDVHLELKDLTLCGRKGNLHFIRFPTHDMPAFIQMGSEKHFSSLHTTLCATGGGAYKFEQDFRTMGDLQLCKLDELDCLIKGVLYIDSVGFNGHSECYYFENPTDSEKCQKLPFNLENPYPLLLVNIGSGVSILAVYSKDNYKRVTGTR
;
A
#
# COMPACT_ATOMS: atom_id res chain seq x y z
N LEU A 1 4.65 -0.37 3.68
CA LEU A 1 4.97 -1.65 3.02
C LEU A 1 4.13 -2.75 3.66
N ASP A 2 3.50 -3.62 2.88
CA ASP A 2 2.83 -4.83 3.38
C ASP A 2 3.50 -6.05 2.75
N ILE A 3 4.11 -6.90 3.57
CA ILE A 3 4.83 -8.08 3.13
C ILE A 3 3.97 -9.32 3.43
N GLY A 4 3.09 -9.65 2.49
CA GLY A 4 2.21 -10.81 2.57
C GLY A 4 2.91 -12.13 2.25
N GLY A 5 2.17 -13.24 2.36
CA GLY A 5 2.69 -14.58 2.03
C GLY A 5 3.04 -14.76 0.55
N THR A 6 2.26 -14.15 -0.35
CA THR A 6 2.43 -14.29 -1.81
C THR A 6 2.92 -13.01 -2.48
N LEU A 7 2.40 -11.85 -2.06
CA LEU A 7 2.69 -10.55 -2.66
C LEU A 7 3.17 -9.57 -1.59
N VAL A 8 4.13 -8.75 -1.99
CA VAL A 8 4.49 -7.50 -1.33
C VAL A 8 3.72 -6.37 -1.98
N LYS A 9 3.18 -5.46 -1.16
CA LYS A 9 2.55 -4.22 -1.62
C LYS A 9 3.30 -3.02 -1.06
N LEU A 10 3.69 -2.12 -1.93
CA LEU A 10 4.35 -0.86 -1.62
C LEU A 10 3.41 0.27 -2.05
N VAL A 11 3.14 1.18 -1.12
CA VAL A 11 2.45 2.44 -1.39
C VAL A 11 3.50 3.55 -1.33
N TYR A 12 3.55 4.38 -2.37
CA TYR A 12 4.51 5.47 -2.49
C TYR A 12 3.77 6.79 -2.72
N PHE A 13 3.95 7.76 -1.83
CA PHE A 13 3.49 9.12 -2.03
C PHE A 13 4.55 9.91 -2.79
N GLU A 14 4.21 10.37 -3.99
CA GLU A 14 5.03 11.25 -4.82
C GLU A 14 4.60 12.71 -4.60
N PRO A 15 5.39 13.54 -3.92
CA PRO A 15 5.08 14.96 -3.78
C PRO A 15 5.08 15.65 -5.15
N LYS A 16 4.07 16.48 -5.40
CA LYS A 16 3.93 17.29 -6.63
C LYS A 16 4.08 18.79 -6.37
N ASP A 17 4.29 19.16 -5.12
CA ASP A 17 4.40 20.52 -4.62
C ASP A 17 5.81 20.86 -4.12
N ILE A 18 6.82 20.13 -4.60
CA ILE A 18 8.23 20.36 -4.22
C ILE A 18 8.67 21.74 -4.74
N THR A 19 9.19 22.58 -3.85
CA THR A 19 9.73 23.90 -4.22
C THR A 19 11.14 23.79 -4.81
N ALA A 20 11.60 24.81 -5.52
CA ALA A 20 12.96 24.83 -6.04
C ALA A 20 14.02 24.75 -4.91
N GLU A 21 13.75 25.40 -3.78
CA GLU A 21 14.60 25.35 -2.58
C GLU A 21 14.67 23.93 -2.00
N GLU A 22 13.51 23.26 -1.86
CA GLU A 22 13.47 21.85 -1.42
C GLU A 22 14.21 20.93 -2.40
N GLU A 23 14.10 21.19 -3.71
CA GLU A 23 14.79 20.40 -4.73
C GLU A 23 16.30 20.60 -4.68
N GLU A 24 16.81 21.79 -4.34
CA GLU A 24 18.25 22.03 -4.16
C GLU A 24 18.81 21.32 -2.92
N GLU A 25 18.05 21.27 -1.83
CA GLU A 25 18.43 20.60 -0.58
C GLU A 25 18.28 19.06 -0.65
N GLU A 26 17.47 18.57 -1.60
CA GLU A 26 17.20 17.14 -1.76
C GLU A 26 18.45 16.36 -2.22
N VAL A 27 18.83 15.35 -1.44
CA VAL A 27 19.95 14.45 -1.74
C VAL A 27 19.73 13.76 -3.09
N GLU A 28 20.76 13.69 -3.94
CA GLU A 28 20.67 13.12 -5.30
C GLU A 28 20.06 11.70 -5.35
N ASN A 29 20.30 10.89 -4.31
CA ASN A 29 19.69 9.57 -4.18
C ASN A 29 18.16 9.61 -4.10
N LEU A 30 17.58 10.60 -3.38
CA LEU A 30 16.11 10.79 -3.31
C LEU A 30 15.54 11.12 -4.68
N LYS A 31 16.19 12.02 -5.43
CA LYS A 31 15.80 12.37 -6.80
C LYS A 31 15.82 11.16 -7.72
N SER A 32 16.89 10.36 -7.64
CA SER A 32 17.06 9.14 -8.42
C SER A 32 15.97 8.11 -8.11
N ILE A 33 15.62 7.92 -6.84
CA ILE A 33 14.58 6.99 -6.40
C ILE A 33 13.20 7.46 -6.80
N ARG A 34 12.87 8.73 -6.59
CA ARG A 34 11.61 9.34 -7.08
C ARG A 34 11.49 9.11 -8.59
N LYS A 35 12.51 9.48 -9.36
CA LYS A 35 12.53 9.32 -10.82
C LYS A 35 12.38 7.86 -11.22
N TYR A 36 13.05 6.93 -10.54
CA TYR A 36 12.95 5.49 -10.81
C TYR A 36 11.53 4.99 -10.61
N LEU A 37 10.86 5.38 -9.51
CA LEU A 37 9.50 4.96 -9.21
C LEU A 37 8.48 5.58 -10.18
N THR A 38 8.66 6.84 -10.57
CA THR A 38 7.64 7.57 -11.34
C THR A 38 7.80 7.40 -12.86
N SER A 39 9.02 7.19 -13.35
CA SER A 39 9.30 7.05 -14.79
C SER A 39 9.10 5.61 -15.30
N ASN A 40 8.98 4.63 -14.41
CA ASN A 40 8.82 3.22 -14.77
C ASN A 40 7.49 2.67 -14.25
N VAL A 41 6.92 1.72 -14.99
CA VAL A 41 5.72 0.96 -14.57
C VAL A 41 6.06 -0.50 -14.22
N ALA A 42 7.26 -0.95 -14.58
CA ALA A 42 7.80 -2.26 -14.23
C ALA A 42 9.18 -2.07 -13.56
N TYR A 43 9.45 -2.87 -12.53
CA TYR A 43 10.68 -2.80 -11.73
C TYR A 43 11.34 -4.18 -11.66
N GLY A 44 12.57 -4.27 -12.17
CA GLY A 44 13.22 -5.58 -12.32
C GLY A 44 12.41 -6.49 -13.28
N SER A 45 12.32 -7.77 -12.95
CA SER A 45 11.57 -8.77 -13.74
C SER A 45 10.11 -8.94 -13.33
N THR A 46 9.74 -8.56 -12.10
CA THR A 46 8.44 -8.94 -11.52
C THR A 46 7.69 -7.82 -10.82
N GLY A 47 8.34 -6.68 -10.55
CA GLY A 47 7.70 -5.53 -9.92
C GLY A 47 6.81 -4.78 -10.90
N ILE A 48 5.61 -4.41 -10.45
CA ILE A 48 4.58 -3.75 -11.26
C ILE A 48 4.01 -2.57 -10.48
N ARG A 49 3.89 -1.41 -11.13
CA ARG A 49 3.09 -0.28 -10.66
C ARG A 49 1.72 -0.33 -11.32
N ASP A 50 0.68 -0.46 -10.52
CA ASP A 50 -0.71 -0.49 -10.98
C ASP A 50 -1.17 0.96 -11.24
N VAL A 51 -0.73 1.54 -12.36
CA VAL A 51 -0.97 2.96 -12.73
C VAL A 51 -2.44 3.35 -12.72
N HIS A 52 -3.32 2.40 -13.05
CA HIS A 52 -4.76 2.61 -13.05
C HIS A 52 -5.36 2.83 -11.64
N LEU A 53 -4.60 2.58 -10.57
CA LEU A 53 -5.02 2.82 -9.18
C LEU A 53 -4.45 4.12 -8.58
N GLU A 54 -3.64 4.87 -9.34
CA GLU A 54 -3.01 6.11 -8.85
C GLU A 54 -4.06 7.11 -8.34
N LEU A 55 -3.94 7.53 -7.07
CA LEU A 55 -4.71 8.65 -6.53
C LEU A 55 -3.97 9.94 -6.85
N LYS A 56 -4.61 10.85 -7.58
CA LYS A 56 -4.00 12.09 -8.08
C LYS A 56 -4.42 13.27 -7.23
N ASP A 57 -3.51 14.24 -7.09
CA ASP A 57 -3.72 15.49 -6.34
C ASP A 57 -4.25 15.27 -4.90
N LEU A 58 -3.77 14.20 -4.26
CA LEU A 58 -4.07 13.87 -2.88
C LEU A 58 -3.34 14.82 -1.94
N THR A 59 -4.05 15.36 -0.95
CA THR A 59 -3.43 16.07 0.17
C THR A 59 -3.19 15.11 1.32
N LEU A 60 -1.93 14.84 1.64
CA LEU A 60 -1.53 13.94 2.73
C LEU A 60 -0.48 14.62 3.60
N CYS A 61 -0.72 14.69 4.91
CA CYS A 61 0.19 15.32 5.88
C CYS A 61 0.61 16.76 5.50
N GLY A 62 -0.31 17.53 4.92
CA GLY A 62 -0.06 18.92 4.50
C GLY A 62 0.69 19.06 3.17
N ARG A 63 1.01 17.97 2.48
CA ARG A 63 1.64 17.96 1.14
C ARG A 63 0.63 17.55 0.08
N LYS A 64 0.73 18.12 -1.11
CA LYS A 64 0.00 17.71 -2.32
C LYS A 64 0.85 16.77 -3.17
N GLY A 65 0.27 15.66 -3.60
CA GLY A 65 0.99 14.66 -4.36
C GLY A 65 0.11 13.56 -4.93
N ASN A 66 0.75 12.55 -5.51
CA ASN A 66 0.07 11.38 -6.04
C ASN A 66 0.41 10.15 -5.20
N LEU A 67 -0.56 9.28 -4.95
CA LEU A 67 -0.36 8.01 -4.25
C LEU A 67 -0.26 6.87 -5.27
N HIS A 68 0.89 6.21 -5.32
CA HIS A 68 1.21 5.12 -6.22
C HIS A 68 1.10 3.76 -5.53
N PHE A 69 0.58 2.77 -6.25
CA PHE A 69 0.44 1.39 -5.79
C PHE A 69 1.36 0.47 -6.58
N ILE A 70 2.26 -0.20 -5.88
CA ILE A 70 3.31 -1.05 -6.45
C ILE A 70 3.24 -2.41 -5.78
N ARG A 71 3.45 -3.47 -6.55
CA ARG A 71 3.49 -4.84 -6.02
C ARG A 71 4.56 -5.69 -6.70
N PHE A 72 5.03 -6.69 -5.99
CA PHE A 72 5.91 -7.74 -6.51
C PHE A 72 5.74 -9.04 -5.71
N PRO A 73 6.13 -10.20 -6.24
CA PRO A 73 6.06 -11.46 -5.51
C PRO A 73 6.95 -11.46 -4.26
N THR A 74 6.46 -12.01 -3.15
CA THR A 74 7.23 -12.10 -1.89
C THR A 74 8.50 -12.93 -2.05
N HIS A 75 8.55 -13.87 -3.00
CA HIS A 75 9.75 -14.66 -3.26
C HIS A 75 10.91 -13.84 -3.83
N ASP A 76 10.63 -12.68 -4.44
CA ASP A 76 11.64 -11.75 -4.94
C ASP A 76 12.11 -10.73 -3.89
N MET A 77 11.71 -10.88 -2.63
CA MET A 77 12.17 -10.02 -1.52
C MET A 77 13.70 -9.87 -1.45
N PRO A 78 14.51 -10.93 -1.63
CA PRO A 78 15.97 -10.77 -1.63
C PRO A 78 16.48 -9.78 -2.69
N ALA A 79 15.91 -9.83 -3.91
CA ALA A 79 16.27 -8.92 -4.99
C ALA A 79 15.83 -7.48 -4.69
N PHE A 80 14.66 -7.30 -4.04
CA PHE A 80 14.21 -5.99 -3.59
C PHE A 80 15.14 -5.38 -2.54
N ILE A 81 15.55 -6.17 -1.53
CA ILE A 81 16.47 -5.69 -0.47
C ILE A 81 17.84 -5.35 -1.06
N GLN A 82 18.36 -6.20 -1.95
CA GLN A 82 19.61 -5.92 -2.66
C GLN A 82 19.53 -4.62 -3.47
N MET A 83 18.44 -4.41 -4.22
CA MET A 83 18.21 -3.18 -4.97
C MET A 83 18.13 -1.95 -4.05
N GLY A 84 17.51 -2.09 -2.87
CA GLY A 84 17.49 -1.04 -1.86
C GLY A 84 18.88 -0.67 -1.35
N SER A 85 19.76 -1.66 -1.16
CA SER A 85 21.17 -1.45 -0.80
C SER A 85 21.94 -0.75 -1.92
N GLU A 86 21.83 -1.22 -3.16
CA GLU A 86 22.53 -0.66 -4.33
C GLU A 86 22.10 0.77 -4.64
N LYS A 87 20.83 1.10 -4.36
CA LYS A 87 20.28 2.46 -4.50
C LYS A 87 20.39 3.29 -3.23
N HIS A 88 21.08 2.79 -2.19
CA HIS A 88 21.32 3.48 -0.93
C HIS A 88 20.04 3.99 -0.24
N PHE A 89 19.00 3.16 -0.15
CA PHE A 89 17.73 3.53 0.49
C PHE A 89 17.89 3.97 1.96
N SER A 90 18.91 3.44 2.67
CA SER A 90 19.22 3.83 4.05
C SER A 90 19.61 5.31 4.19
N SER A 91 20.07 5.95 3.11
CA SER A 91 20.34 7.41 3.09
C SER A 91 19.07 8.26 3.09
N LEU A 92 17.91 7.69 2.77
CA LEU A 92 16.62 8.40 2.77
C LEU A 92 15.96 8.40 4.14
N HIS A 93 15.84 7.20 4.70
CA HIS A 93 15.27 6.95 6.01
C HIS A 93 15.87 5.67 6.57
N THR A 94 16.25 5.69 7.83
CA THR A 94 16.73 4.50 8.53
C THR A 94 15.60 3.53 8.87
N THR A 95 14.34 3.96 8.78
CA THR A 95 13.16 3.18 9.22
C THR A 95 12.07 3.15 8.16
N LEU A 96 11.57 1.95 7.83
CA LEU A 96 10.41 1.73 6.96
C LEU A 96 9.24 1.15 7.75
N CYS A 97 8.05 1.73 7.62
CA CYS A 97 6.83 1.15 8.17
C CYS A 97 6.42 -0.07 7.35
N ALA A 98 6.39 -1.24 8.01
CA ALA A 98 6.08 -2.51 7.40
C ALA A 98 5.02 -3.28 8.20
N THR A 99 4.08 -3.89 7.50
CA THR A 99 3.06 -4.77 8.07
C THR A 99 3.05 -6.13 7.35
N GLY A 100 2.16 -7.03 7.77
CA GLY A 100 2.08 -8.39 7.27
C GLY A 100 3.14 -9.30 7.89
N GLY A 101 2.93 -10.62 7.80
CA GLY A 101 3.84 -11.61 8.41
C GLY A 101 5.30 -11.50 7.95
N GLY A 102 5.52 -11.00 6.72
CA GLY A 102 6.86 -10.80 6.19
C GLY A 102 7.65 -9.67 6.87
N ALA A 103 6.99 -8.70 7.52
CA ALA A 103 7.68 -7.67 8.30
C ALA A 103 8.47 -8.26 9.47
N TYR A 104 8.01 -9.39 10.02
CA TYR A 104 8.75 -10.15 11.03
C TYR A 104 9.75 -11.11 10.39
N LYS A 105 9.34 -11.81 9.33
CA LYS A 105 10.18 -12.81 8.65
C LYS A 105 11.48 -12.23 8.10
N PHE A 106 11.40 -11.07 7.45
CA PHE A 106 12.53 -10.45 6.73
C PHE A 106 13.21 -9.33 7.53
N GLU A 107 12.83 -9.09 8.79
CA GLU A 107 13.41 -8.01 9.60
C GLU A 107 14.94 -8.04 9.63
N GLN A 108 15.51 -9.23 9.82
CA GLN A 108 16.96 -9.39 9.88
C GLN A 108 17.61 -9.11 8.53
N ASP A 109 17.01 -9.53 7.42
CA ASP A 109 17.54 -9.33 6.07
C ASP A 109 17.54 -7.84 5.70
N PHE A 110 16.46 -7.11 6.03
CA PHE A 110 16.42 -5.65 5.87
C PHE A 110 17.53 -4.96 6.68
N ARG A 111 17.78 -5.43 7.90
CA ARG A 111 18.81 -4.86 8.77
C ARG A 111 20.23 -5.14 8.29
N THR A 112 20.53 -6.38 7.86
CA THR A 112 21.89 -6.78 7.52
C THR A 112 22.28 -6.47 6.08
N MET A 113 21.35 -6.64 5.14
CA MET A 113 21.61 -6.47 3.71
C MET A 113 21.20 -5.09 3.22
N GLY A 114 20.14 -4.51 3.78
CA GLY A 114 19.59 -3.22 3.35
C GLY A 114 20.04 -2.02 4.19
N ASP A 115 20.65 -2.25 5.36
CA ASP A 115 20.91 -1.22 6.38
C ASP A 115 19.64 -0.42 6.74
N LEU A 116 18.51 -1.12 6.83
CA LEU A 116 17.19 -0.57 7.08
C LEU A 116 16.54 -1.21 8.31
N GLN A 117 15.87 -0.42 9.13
CA GLN A 117 15.05 -0.89 10.23
C GLN A 117 13.58 -0.97 9.79
N LEU A 118 12.88 -2.01 10.22
CA LEU A 118 11.45 -2.12 10.02
C LEU A 118 10.69 -1.67 11.27
N CYS A 119 9.88 -0.62 11.12
CA CYS A 119 8.82 -0.31 12.07
C CYS A 119 7.65 -1.25 11.79
N LYS A 120 7.57 -2.34 12.55
CA LYS A 120 6.59 -3.42 12.37
C LYS A 120 5.23 -2.98 12.92
N LEU A 121 4.20 -3.09 12.09
CA LEU A 121 2.82 -2.75 12.41
C LEU A 121 1.93 -4.01 12.30
N ASP A 122 0.77 -4.01 12.97
CA ASP A 122 -0.20 -5.10 12.86
C ASP A 122 -0.90 -5.11 11.49
N GLU A 123 -1.09 -6.30 10.91
CA GLU A 123 -1.67 -6.46 9.57
C GLU A 123 -3.13 -6.02 9.51
N LEU A 124 -3.91 -6.37 10.52
CA LEU A 124 -5.34 -6.12 10.55
C LEU A 124 -5.62 -4.66 10.91
N ASP A 125 -4.84 -4.06 11.81
CA ASP A 125 -4.91 -2.63 12.10
C ASP A 125 -4.57 -1.77 10.88
N CYS A 126 -3.47 -2.10 10.17
CA CYS A 126 -3.13 -1.41 8.93
C CYS A 126 -4.22 -1.57 7.85
N LEU A 127 -4.83 -2.75 7.74
CA LEU A 127 -5.92 -3.00 6.80
C LEU A 127 -7.12 -2.11 7.09
N ILE A 128 -7.60 -2.07 8.34
CA ILE A 128 -8.76 -1.27 8.73
C ILE A 128 -8.50 0.21 8.50
N LYS A 129 -7.35 0.73 8.96
CA LYS A 129 -6.97 2.13 8.75
C LYS A 129 -6.83 2.47 7.27
N GLY A 130 -6.24 1.57 6.48
CA GLY A 130 -6.07 1.75 5.04
C GLY A 130 -7.39 1.83 4.30
N VAL A 131 -8.30 0.87 4.51
CA VAL A 131 -9.63 0.85 3.86
C VAL A 131 -10.43 2.10 4.18
N LEU A 132 -10.52 2.46 5.48
CA LEU A 132 -11.27 3.63 5.91
C LEU A 132 -10.67 4.93 5.35
N TYR A 133 -9.35 5.03 5.29
CA TYR A 133 -8.67 6.19 4.71
C TYR A 133 -8.94 6.32 3.21
N ILE A 134 -8.73 5.25 2.44
CA ILE A 134 -8.91 5.27 0.98
C ILE A 134 -10.36 5.58 0.61
N ASP A 135 -11.33 4.98 1.31
CA ASP A 135 -12.74 5.30 1.11
C ASP A 135 -13.05 6.78 1.41
N SER A 136 -12.49 7.33 2.49
CA SER A 136 -12.72 8.74 2.86
C SER A 136 -12.18 9.76 1.86
N VAL A 137 -11.11 9.43 1.13
CA VAL A 137 -10.54 10.28 0.08
C VAL A 137 -11.13 9.97 -1.30
N GLY A 138 -11.81 8.82 -1.43
CA GLY A 138 -12.36 8.31 -2.68
C GLY A 138 -11.30 7.98 -3.73
N PHE A 139 -11.78 7.68 -4.93
CA PHE A 139 -10.95 7.30 -6.07
C PHE A 139 -11.07 8.33 -7.20
N ASN A 140 -10.28 9.40 -7.13
CA ASN A 140 -10.25 10.48 -8.14
C ASN A 140 -11.65 11.06 -8.46
N GLY A 141 -12.49 11.25 -7.44
CA GLY A 141 -13.87 11.73 -7.58
C GLY A 141 -14.91 10.62 -7.76
N HIS A 142 -14.50 9.36 -7.77
CA HIS A 142 -15.39 8.20 -7.76
C HIS A 142 -15.44 7.54 -6.37
N SER A 143 -16.50 6.78 -6.12
CA SER A 143 -16.61 5.91 -4.95
C SER A 143 -15.55 4.82 -5.01
N GLU A 144 -14.84 4.60 -3.91
CA GLU A 144 -13.92 3.45 -3.77
C GLU A 144 -14.71 2.13 -3.75
N CYS A 145 -15.75 2.09 -2.92
CA CYS A 145 -16.56 0.89 -2.74
C CYS A 145 -17.66 0.76 -3.80
N TYR A 146 -17.99 -0.49 -4.12
CA TYR A 146 -18.99 -0.85 -5.12
C TYR A 146 -19.65 -2.19 -4.80
N TYR A 147 -20.78 -2.46 -5.44
CA TYR A 147 -21.45 -3.76 -5.45
C TYR A 147 -21.91 -4.12 -6.86
N PHE A 148 -22.27 -5.38 -7.06
CA PHE A 148 -22.91 -5.83 -8.29
C PHE A 148 -24.41 -5.96 -8.06
N GLU A 149 -25.20 -5.17 -8.77
CA GLU A 149 -26.65 -5.34 -8.85
C GLU A 149 -26.97 -6.46 -9.85
N ASN A 150 -27.93 -7.32 -9.53
CA ASN A 150 -28.30 -8.49 -10.33
C ASN A 150 -27.12 -9.42 -10.70
N PRO A 151 -26.27 -9.85 -9.74
CA PRO A 151 -25.01 -10.53 -10.04
C PRO A 151 -25.15 -11.89 -10.73
N THR A 152 -26.35 -12.50 -10.73
CA THR A 152 -26.64 -13.80 -11.35
C THR A 152 -27.25 -13.69 -12.74
N ASP A 153 -27.61 -12.48 -13.20
CA ASP A 153 -28.21 -12.23 -14.52
C ASP A 153 -27.17 -11.52 -15.39
N SER A 154 -26.62 -12.22 -16.39
CA SER A 154 -25.55 -11.67 -17.22
C SER A 154 -25.94 -10.45 -18.05
N GLU A 155 -27.23 -10.27 -18.36
CA GLU A 155 -27.70 -9.11 -19.15
C GLU A 155 -27.96 -7.89 -18.26
N LYS A 156 -28.28 -8.10 -16.97
CA LYS A 156 -28.60 -7.03 -16.02
C LYS A 156 -27.50 -6.75 -14.99
N CYS A 157 -26.46 -7.59 -14.94
CA CYS A 157 -25.37 -7.44 -13.98
C CYS A 157 -24.64 -6.11 -14.20
N GLN A 158 -24.66 -5.24 -13.18
CA GLN A 158 -24.07 -3.92 -13.26
C GLN A 158 -23.27 -3.60 -12.00
N LYS A 159 -22.10 -2.99 -12.18
CA LYS A 159 -21.28 -2.46 -11.09
C LYS A 159 -21.83 -1.09 -10.69
N LEU A 160 -22.27 -0.94 -9.45
CA LEU A 160 -22.79 0.32 -8.91
C LEU A 160 -21.94 0.80 -7.72
N PRO A 161 -21.76 2.13 -7.55
CA PRO A 161 -21.03 2.66 -6.42
C PRO A 161 -21.77 2.38 -5.10
N PHE A 162 -21.01 2.20 -4.02
CA PHE A 162 -21.53 2.06 -2.67
C PHE A 162 -20.81 3.06 -1.76
N ASN A 163 -21.55 3.99 -1.17
CA ASN A 163 -21.00 4.93 -0.20
C ASN A 163 -20.87 4.25 1.17
N LEU A 164 -19.67 4.15 1.71
CA LEU A 164 -19.40 3.63 3.06
C LEU A 164 -19.56 4.68 4.17
N GLU A 165 -20.35 5.73 3.96
CA GLU A 165 -20.66 6.71 5.01
C GLU A 165 -21.31 6.03 6.23
N ASN A 166 -20.62 6.09 7.38
CA ASN A 166 -20.94 5.33 8.60
C ASN A 166 -20.96 3.80 8.36
N PRO A 167 -19.80 3.18 8.06
CA PRO A 167 -19.75 1.79 7.59
C PRO A 167 -20.02 0.75 8.69
N TYR A 168 -20.32 1.18 9.91
CA TYR A 168 -20.37 0.29 11.07
C TYR A 168 -21.81 -0.14 11.42
N PRO A 169 -22.03 -1.41 11.79
CA PRO A 169 -21.06 -2.51 11.77
C PRO A 169 -20.80 -3.05 10.35
N LEU A 170 -19.56 -3.48 10.11
CA LEU A 170 -19.08 -4.07 8.84
C LEU A 170 -18.48 -5.44 9.09
N LEU A 171 -18.71 -6.39 8.18
CA LEU A 171 -17.91 -7.61 8.09
C LEU A 171 -16.86 -7.46 6.99
N LEU A 172 -15.59 -7.37 7.37
CA LEU A 172 -14.49 -7.27 6.41
C LEU A 172 -13.86 -8.65 6.18
N VAL A 173 -13.88 -9.12 4.94
CA VAL A 173 -13.32 -10.42 4.53
C VAL A 173 -12.07 -10.18 3.70
N ASN A 174 -10.90 -10.32 4.30
CA ASN A 174 -9.62 -10.16 3.62
C ASN A 174 -9.21 -11.50 2.98
N ILE A 175 -9.17 -11.55 1.64
CA ILE A 175 -8.83 -12.75 0.86
C ILE A 175 -7.42 -12.57 0.28
N GLY A 176 -6.44 -13.24 0.90
CA GLY A 176 -5.04 -13.30 0.46
C GLY A 176 -4.57 -14.75 0.29
N SER A 177 -3.34 -15.07 0.71
CA SER A 177 -2.85 -16.46 0.73
C SER A 177 -3.67 -17.38 1.65
N GLY A 178 -4.37 -16.79 2.61
CA GLY A 178 -5.51 -17.38 3.33
C GLY A 178 -6.60 -16.33 3.46
N VAL A 179 -7.61 -16.57 4.31
CA VAL A 179 -8.71 -15.63 4.54
C VAL A 179 -8.78 -15.23 6.01
N SER A 180 -8.96 -13.94 6.28
CA SER A 180 -9.28 -13.42 7.62
C SER A 180 -10.63 -12.70 7.58
N ILE A 181 -11.49 -13.05 8.52
CA ILE A 181 -12.84 -12.46 8.66
C ILE A 181 -12.87 -11.61 9.92
N LEU A 182 -13.18 -10.33 9.77
CA LEU A 182 -13.22 -9.32 10.83
C LEU A 182 -14.64 -8.81 11.01
N ALA A 183 -15.09 -8.71 12.26
CA ALA A 183 -16.24 -7.90 12.63
C ALA A 183 -15.74 -6.53 13.09
N VAL A 184 -16.17 -5.46 12.41
CA VAL A 184 -15.73 -4.09 12.62
C VAL A 184 -16.90 -3.28 13.17
N TYR A 185 -16.80 -2.87 14.43
CA TYR A 185 -17.84 -2.15 15.16
C TYR A 185 -17.60 -0.64 15.21
N SER A 186 -16.34 -0.20 15.12
CA SER A 186 -15.93 1.18 14.91
C SER A 186 -14.50 1.22 14.39
N LYS A 187 -13.96 2.41 14.11
CA LYS A 187 -12.57 2.60 13.66
C LYS A 187 -11.51 1.98 14.58
N ASP A 188 -11.80 1.93 15.89
CA ASP A 188 -10.88 1.42 16.93
C ASP A 188 -11.43 0.17 17.63
N ASN A 189 -12.61 -0.33 17.23
CA ASN A 189 -13.23 -1.50 17.81
C ASN A 189 -13.55 -2.52 16.73
N TYR A 190 -12.68 -3.50 16.60
CA TYR A 190 -12.85 -4.61 15.67
C TYR A 190 -12.22 -5.87 16.24
N LYS A 191 -12.68 -7.02 15.77
CA LYS A 191 -12.10 -8.32 16.16
C LYS A 191 -12.05 -9.26 14.97
N ARG A 192 -10.98 -10.07 14.92
CA ARG A 192 -10.92 -11.22 14.03
C ARG A 192 -11.89 -12.28 14.54
N VAL A 193 -12.93 -12.58 13.76
CA VAL A 193 -13.95 -13.57 14.10
C VAL A 193 -13.43 -14.99 13.81
N THR A 194 -12.88 -15.19 12.62
CA THR A 194 -12.31 -16.47 12.18
C THR A 194 -11.45 -16.27 10.93
N GLY A 195 -10.99 -17.36 10.33
CA GLY A 195 -10.38 -17.37 9.00
C GLY A 195 -10.14 -18.79 8.49
N THR A 196 -9.67 -18.89 7.25
CA THR A 196 -9.25 -20.15 6.63
C THR A 196 -7.84 -20.03 6.06
N ARG A 197 -7.11 -21.14 5.95
CA ARG A 197 -5.81 -21.22 5.28
C ARG A 197 -5.92 -22.17 4.11
#